data_AF-A0A349H183-F1
#
_entry.id   AF-A0A349H183-F1
#
_cell.length_a   1.000
_cell.length_b   1.000
_cell.length_c   1.000
_cell.angle_alpha   90.00
_cell.angle_beta   90.00
_cell.angle_gamma   90.00
#
_symmetry.space_group_name_H-M   'P 1'
#
loop_
_entity.id
_entity.type
_entity.pdbx_description
1 polymer ?
#
loop_
_entity_poly.entity_id
_entity_poly.type
_entity_poly.pdbx_seq_one_letter_code
_entity_poly.pdbx_strand_id
1 'polypeptide(L)'
;MEIAIKAGCKYLVLIAKHHDGFHMWDTDESAFKITRTPFGRDVLREVSDACHTAGLPFGIYYSQRDWYHPDYMPVDPDKVELKGVQSLFSDATTYGQRVTGVMKDED
;
A
#
# COMPACT_ATOMS: atom_id res chain seq x y z
N MET A 1 -10.23 -9.52 11.01
CA MET A 1 -10.08 -10.69 10.10
C MET A 1 -11.27 -11.65 10.13
N GLU A 2 -11.95 -11.83 11.27
CA GLU A 2 -13.09 -12.73 11.41
C GLU A 2 -14.13 -12.67 10.27
N ILE A 3 -14.56 -11.47 9.86
CA ILE A 3 -15.54 -11.29 8.77
C ILE A 3 -15.01 -11.87 7.45
N ALA A 4 -13.77 -11.59 7.07
CA ALA A 4 -13.17 -12.09 5.83
C ALA A 4 -13.08 -13.63 5.82
N ILE A 5 -12.71 -14.23 6.96
CA ILE A 5 -12.65 -15.69 7.11
C ILE A 5 -14.05 -16.31 6.99
N LYS A 6 -15.05 -15.75 7.69
CA LYS A 6 -16.44 -16.22 7.63
C LYS A 6 -17.04 -16.07 6.23
N ALA A 7 -16.63 -15.05 5.48
CA ALA A 7 -17.02 -14.84 4.08
C ALA A 7 -16.33 -15.81 3.10
N GLY A 8 -15.34 -16.59 3.56
CA GLY A 8 -14.61 -17.54 2.72
C GLY A 8 -13.53 -16.89 1.84
N CYS A 9 -13.10 -15.66 2.15
CA CYS A 9 -12.04 -14.98 1.42
C CYS A 9 -10.76 -15.82 1.42
N LYS A 10 -10.07 -15.86 0.27
CA LYS A 10 -8.81 -16.61 0.10
C LYS A 10 -7.56 -15.74 0.25
N TYR A 11 -7.73 -14.43 0.14
CA TYR A 11 -6.72 -13.42 0.34
C TYR A 11 -7.41 -12.09 0.64
N LEU A 12 -6.65 -11.09 1.05
CA LEU A 12 -7.13 -9.72 1.22
C LEU A 12 -6.18 -8.78 0.48
N VAL A 13 -6.73 -7.76 -0.20
CA VAL A 13 -5.95 -6.68 -0.81
C VAL A 13 -6.36 -5.36 -0.16
N LEU A 14 -5.38 -4.61 0.36
CA LEU A 14 -5.60 -3.27 0.89
C LEU A 14 -5.06 -2.22 -0.07
N ILE A 15 -5.80 -1.13 -0.27
CA ILE A 15 -5.31 0.05 -0.99
C ILE A 15 -4.24 0.73 -0.11
N ALA A 16 -2.97 0.57 -0.47
CA ALA A 16 -1.86 1.23 0.20
C ALA A 16 -1.78 2.71 -0.19
N LYS A 17 -1.99 3.01 -1.48
CA LYS A 17 -2.11 4.37 -2.04
C LYS A 17 -3.03 4.34 -3.24
N HIS A 18 -3.93 5.31 -3.34
CA HIS A 18 -4.78 5.52 -4.51
C HIS A 18 -4.30 6.73 -5.34
N HIS A 19 -5.06 7.13 -6.37
CA HIS A 19 -4.68 8.24 -7.26
C HIS A 19 -4.61 9.60 -6.55
N ASP A 20 -5.35 9.78 -5.46
CA ASP A 20 -5.29 11.00 -4.62
C ASP A 20 -3.93 11.16 -3.91
N GLY A 21 -3.10 10.11 -3.87
CA GLY A 21 -1.77 10.16 -3.29
C GLY A 21 -1.72 9.97 -1.77
N PHE A 22 -2.83 9.66 -1.09
CA PHE A 22 -2.83 9.43 0.35
C PHE A 22 -2.25 8.07 0.70
N HIS A 23 -1.26 8.06 1.60
CA HIS A 23 -0.55 6.85 2.00
C HIS A 23 -1.16 6.24 3.27
N MET A 24 -1.55 4.97 3.20
CA MET A 24 -2.14 4.21 4.32
C MET A 24 -1.11 3.59 5.27
N TRP A 25 0.17 4.00 5.16
CA TRP A 25 1.28 3.56 6.01
C TRP A 25 2.21 4.72 6.36
N ASP A 26 3.12 4.47 7.29
CA ASP A 26 4.11 5.46 7.73
C ASP A 26 5.31 5.52 6.75
N THR A 27 5.17 6.32 5.69
CA THR A 27 6.22 6.53 4.69
C THR A 27 7.05 7.79 4.95
N ASP A 28 8.33 7.78 4.57
CA ASP A 28 9.16 9.00 4.54
C ASP A 28 9.03 9.79 3.22
N GLU A 29 8.37 9.21 2.21
CA GLU A 29 8.22 9.80 0.86
C GLU A 29 7.25 11.00 0.83
N SER A 30 6.30 11.07 1.76
CA SER A 30 5.26 12.11 1.75
C SER A 30 4.71 12.41 3.14
N ALA A 31 4.35 13.68 3.37
CA ALA A 31 3.58 14.09 4.55
C ALA A 31 2.07 13.80 4.42
N PHE A 32 1.58 13.46 3.22
CA PHE A 32 0.19 13.12 2.98
C PHE A 32 -0.07 11.63 3.27
N LYS A 33 -0.04 11.30 4.57
CA LYS A 33 -0.09 9.93 5.09
C LYS A 33 -0.96 9.80 6.34
N ILE A 34 -1.45 8.59 6.60
CA ILE A 34 -2.38 8.29 7.68
C ILE A 34 -1.83 8.59 9.07
N THR A 35 -0.54 8.39 9.31
CA THR A 35 0.12 8.66 10.60
C THR A 35 0.20 10.15 10.93
N ARG A 36 -0.03 11.04 9.95
CA ARG A 36 -0.11 12.50 10.14
C ARG A 36 -1.53 13.03 10.32
N THR A 37 -2.50 12.14 10.43
CA THR A 37 -3.89 12.47 10.81
C THR A 37 -4.08 12.26 12.32
N PRO A 38 -5.20 12.73 12.93
CA PRO A 38 -5.52 12.42 14.32
C PRO A 38 -5.60 10.92 14.64
N PHE A 39 -5.75 10.04 13.64
CA PHE A 39 -5.73 8.60 13.84
C PHE A 39 -4.34 8.07 14.24
N GLY A 40 -3.26 8.64 13.68
CA GLY A 40 -1.87 8.44 14.13
C GLY A 40 -1.30 7.02 14.00
N ARG A 41 -2.04 6.06 13.44
CA ARG A 41 -1.64 4.63 13.37
C ARG A 41 -1.39 4.18 11.94
N ASP A 42 -0.52 3.19 11.80
CA ASP A 42 -0.19 2.58 10.52
C ASP A 42 -1.18 1.43 10.21
N VAL A 43 -2.18 1.73 9.38
CA VAL A 43 -3.23 0.77 9.04
C VAL A 43 -2.67 -0.38 8.20
N LEU A 44 -1.75 -0.11 7.28
CA LEU A 44 -1.15 -1.14 6.44
C LEU A 44 -0.46 -2.21 7.30
N ARG A 45 0.28 -1.78 8.33
CA ARG A 45 0.88 -2.68 9.32
C ARG A 45 -0.16 -3.55 10.00
N GLU A 46 -1.13 -2.90 10.63
CA GLU A 46 -2.12 -3.60 11.45
C GLU A 46 -2.93 -4.63 10.66
N VAL A 47 -3.31 -4.29 9.43
CA VAL A 47 -4.03 -5.22 8.56
C VAL A 47 -3.13 -6.36 8.12
N SER A 48 -1.88 -6.08 7.71
CA SER A 48 -0.92 -7.12 7.30
C SER A 48 -0.60 -8.09 8.43
N ASP A 49 -0.41 -7.60 9.67
CA ASP A 49 -0.17 -8.41 10.86
C ASP A 49 -1.38 -9.28 11.20
N ALA A 50 -2.59 -8.71 11.10
CA ALA A 50 -3.82 -9.45 11.34
C ALA A 50 -4.06 -10.54 10.30
N CYS A 51 -3.77 -10.26 9.01
CA CYS A 51 -3.82 -11.25 7.93
C CYS A 51 -2.79 -12.38 8.15
N HIS A 52 -1.55 -12.02 8.49
CA HIS A 52 -0.49 -12.99 8.78
C HIS A 52 -0.87 -13.90 9.96
N THR A 53 -1.35 -13.33 11.06
CA THR A 53 -1.82 -14.07 12.25
C THR A 53 -2.98 -15.00 11.90
N ALA A 54 -3.85 -14.60 10.98
CA ALA A 54 -4.98 -15.39 10.52
C ALA A 54 -4.62 -16.45 9.46
N GLY A 55 -3.36 -16.50 8.98
CA GLY A 55 -2.97 -17.34 7.85
C GLY A 55 -3.63 -16.96 6.53
N LEU A 56 -4.10 -15.72 6.40
CA LEU A 56 -4.75 -15.20 5.19
C LEU A 56 -3.69 -14.47 4.34
N PRO A 57 -3.42 -14.90 3.10
CA PRO A 57 -2.54 -14.18 2.18
C PRO A 57 -2.96 -12.72 2.02
N PHE A 58 -1.98 -11.82 2.05
CA PHE A 58 -2.22 -10.38 2.04
C PHE A 58 -1.48 -9.73 0.88
N GLY A 59 -2.22 -9.06 0.01
CA GLY A 59 -1.68 -8.22 -1.05
C GLY A 59 -1.98 -6.75 -0.78
N ILE A 60 -1.37 -5.89 -1.60
CA ILE A 60 -1.67 -4.46 -1.59
C ILE A 60 -2.01 -4.01 -3.00
N TYR A 61 -2.87 -3.01 -3.09
CA TYR A 61 -3.05 -2.20 -4.29
C TYR A 61 -2.21 -0.93 -4.13
N TYR A 62 -1.48 -0.57 -5.18
CA TYR A 62 -0.74 0.67 -5.25
C TYR A 62 -0.94 1.34 -6.61
N SER A 63 -1.50 2.55 -6.59
CA SER A 63 -1.62 3.36 -7.79
C SER A 63 -0.29 4.03 -8.13
N GLN A 64 0.21 3.78 -9.34
CA GLN A 64 1.36 4.50 -9.88
C GLN A 64 1.03 5.97 -10.13
N ARG A 65 -0.23 6.22 -10.51
CA ARG A 65 -0.74 7.57 -10.75
C ARG A 65 -0.93 8.31 -9.43
N ASP A 66 -0.63 9.59 -9.46
CA ASP A 66 -0.74 10.49 -8.32
C ASP A 66 -1.12 11.88 -8.82
N TRP A 67 -2.37 12.29 -8.62
CA TRP A 67 -2.92 13.51 -9.20
C TRP A 67 -2.23 14.79 -8.74
N TYR A 68 -1.48 14.73 -7.65
CA TYR A 68 -0.80 15.88 -7.05
C TYR A 68 0.71 15.79 -7.16
N HIS A 69 1.26 14.70 -7.72
CA HIS A 69 2.68 14.60 -7.94
C HIS A 69 3.11 15.54 -9.08
N PRO A 70 4.17 16.36 -8.90
CA PRO A 70 4.62 17.31 -9.91
C PRO A 70 4.90 16.66 -11.27
N ASP A 71 5.38 15.42 -11.22
CA ASP A 71 5.75 14.64 -12.39
C ASP A 71 4.58 13.83 -12.97
N TYR A 72 3.32 14.12 -12.64
CA TYR A 72 2.18 13.32 -13.13
C TYR A 72 1.75 13.65 -14.58
N MET A 73 2.14 14.80 -15.14
CA MET A 73 1.79 15.24 -16.50
C MET A 73 3.03 15.49 -17.38
N PRO A 74 2.87 15.39 -18.72
CA PRO A 74 3.19 14.17 -19.44
C PRO A 74 4.69 13.82 -19.27
N VAL A 75 4.95 12.92 -18.33
CA VAL A 75 6.26 12.27 -18.23
C VAL A 75 6.29 11.07 -19.15
N ASP A 76 7.40 10.96 -19.86
CA ASP A 76 7.82 9.74 -20.54
C ASP A 76 7.69 8.55 -19.56
N PRO A 77 6.85 7.54 -19.86
CA PRO A 77 6.61 6.41 -18.97
C PRO A 77 7.90 5.63 -18.64
N ASP A 78 8.94 5.73 -19.47
CA ASP A 78 10.26 5.14 -19.21
C ASP A 78 11.07 5.90 -18.14
N LYS A 79 10.59 7.07 -17.69
CA LYS A 79 11.25 7.95 -16.71
C LYS A 79 10.53 8.04 -15.37
N VAL A 80 9.40 7.34 -15.20
CA VAL A 80 8.68 7.33 -13.92
C VAL A 80 9.38 6.38 -12.96
N GLU A 81 10.14 6.95 -12.02
CA GLU A 81 10.83 6.18 -10.98
C GLU A 81 9.81 5.75 -9.90
N LEU A 82 9.42 4.47 -9.88
CA LEU A 82 8.45 3.90 -8.92
C LEU A 82 9.04 3.74 -7.51
N LYS A 83 9.51 4.83 -6.89
CA LYS A 83 10.12 4.82 -5.55
C LYS A 83 9.19 4.22 -4.50
N GLY A 84 7.89 4.49 -4.57
CA GLY A 84 6.92 4.03 -3.57
C GLY A 84 6.71 2.51 -3.52
N VAL A 85 6.63 1.83 -4.67
CA VAL A 85 6.48 0.36 -4.71
C VAL A 85 7.77 -0.31 -4.26
N GLN A 86 8.92 0.20 -4.73
CA GLN A 86 10.21 -0.34 -4.32
C GLN A 86 10.41 -0.19 -2.81
N SER A 87 10.08 0.97 -2.24
CA SER A 87 10.11 1.26 -0.79
C SER A 87 9.27 0.25 0.00
N LEU A 88 8.03 -0.02 -0.42
CA LEU A 88 7.14 -1.00 0.21
C LEU A 88 7.71 -2.42 0.25
N PHE A 89 8.46 -2.84 -0.78
CA PHE A 89 9.12 -4.14 -0.83
C PHE A 89 10.50 -4.15 -0.17
N SER A 90 11.26 -3.06 -0.28
CA SER A 90 12.61 -2.93 0.25
C SER A 90 12.64 -2.77 1.75
N ASP A 91 11.53 -2.31 2.34
CA ASP A 91 11.33 -2.31 3.79
C ASP A 91 10.97 -3.73 4.27
N ALA A 92 11.90 -4.64 4.00
CA ALA A 92 11.81 -6.10 4.17
C ALA A 92 11.54 -6.51 5.63
N THR A 93 11.80 -5.61 6.58
CA THR A 93 11.54 -5.77 8.01
C THR A 93 10.13 -5.35 8.45
N THR A 94 9.45 -4.50 7.67
CA THR A 94 8.22 -3.80 8.07
C THR A 94 6.99 -4.44 7.43
N TYR A 95 6.98 -4.56 6.09
CA TYR A 95 5.86 -5.13 5.31
C TYR A 95 6.28 -6.24 4.35
N GLY A 96 7.54 -6.27 3.91
CA GLY A 96 8.00 -7.16 2.83
C GLY A 96 7.84 -8.67 3.10
N GLN A 97 7.91 -9.13 4.35
CA GLN A 97 7.63 -10.54 4.70
C GLN A 97 6.13 -10.90 4.75
N ARG A 98 5.24 -9.89 4.75
CA ARG A 98 3.79 -10.05 4.96
C ARG A 98 2.97 -9.76 3.71
N VAL A 99 3.54 -9.08 2.72
CA VAL A 99 2.89 -8.79 1.44
C VAL A 99 3.24 -9.88 0.42
N THR A 100 2.24 -10.64 0.00
CA THR A 100 2.36 -11.75 -0.95
C THR A 100 2.15 -11.34 -2.41
N GLY A 101 1.76 -10.09 -2.67
CA GLY A 101 1.59 -9.58 -4.03
C GLY A 101 1.21 -8.09 -4.07
N VAL A 102 1.48 -7.46 -5.22
CA VAL A 102 1.09 -6.07 -5.51
C VAL A 102 0.20 -6.03 -6.74
N MET A 103 -0.99 -5.48 -6.57
CA MET A 103 -1.87 -5.08 -7.66
C MET A 103 -1.52 -3.64 -8.05
N LYS A 104 -1.17 -3.44 -9.32
CA LYS A 104 -0.94 -2.13 -9.90
C LYS A 104 -2.19 -1.71 -10.64
N ASP A 105 -2.49 -0.42 -10.62
CA ASP A 105 -3.47 0.12 -11.55
C ASP A 105 -2.85 0.27 -12.94
N GLU A 106 -3.62 -0.10 -13.95
CA GLU A 106 -3.30 0.03 -15.37
C GLU A 106 -4.47 0.79 -16.00
N ASP A 107 -4.55 2.11 -15.79
CA ASP A 107 -5.38 2.94 -16.67
C ASP A 107 -4.64 3.53 -17.86
#